data_AF-A0A9X9A1M2-F1
#
_entry.id   AF-A0A9X9A1M2-F1
#
_cell.length_a   1.000
_cell.length_b   1.000
_cell.length_c   1.000
_cell.angle_alpha   90.00
_cell.angle_beta   90.00
_cell.angle_gamma   90.00
#
_symmetry.space_group_name_H-M   'P 1'
#
loop_
_entity.id
_entity.type
_entity.pdbx_description
1 polymer ?
#
loop_
_entity_poly.entity_id
_entity_poly.type
_entity_poly.pdbx_seq_one_letter_code
_entity_poly.pdbx_strand_id
1 'polypeptide(L)' 'ENLAYVIYTSGSTGNPKGVLIQHHSVLNLSHGLQKEVFEHEIPSNMHVGLNASIAFDASIQQLQMLLY' A
#
# COMPACT_ATOMS: atom_id res chain seq x y z
N GLU A 1 9.74 -10.14 -12.96
CA GLU A 1 8.71 -9.41 -12.20
C GLU A 1 8.23 -10.29 -11.05
N ASN A 2 8.13 -9.76 -9.82
CA ASN A 2 7.76 -10.52 -8.63
C ASN A 2 6.50 -9.93 -7.97
N LEU A 3 5.69 -10.79 -7.36
CA LEU A 3 4.57 -10.37 -6.51
C LEU A 3 5.09 -9.76 -5.21
N ALA A 4 4.48 -8.64 -4.81
CA ALA A 4 4.72 -8.01 -3.51
C ALA A 4 3.73 -8.50 -2.46
N TYR A 5 2.45 -8.63 -2.82
CA TYR A 5 1.43 -9.13 -1.90
C TYR A 5 0.23 -9.72 -2.64
N VAL A 6 -0.56 -10.48 -1.88
CA VAL A 6 -1.89 -10.95 -2.28
C VAL A 6 -2.88 -10.59 -1.18
N ILE A 7 -3.93 -9.86 -1.54
CA ILE A 7 -5.04 -9.55 -0.64
C ILE A 7 -6.31 -10.22 -1.16
N TYR A 8 -7.04 -10.88 -0.27
CA TYR A 8 -8.27 -11.57 -0.61
C TYR A 8 -9.49 -10.67 -0.45
N THR A 9 -10.37 -10.71 -1.43
CA THR A 9 -11.66 -10.00 -1.40
C THR A 9 -12.82 -10.99 -1.49
N SER A 10 -14.01 -10.57 -1.06
CA SER A 10 -15.23 -11.38 -1.22
C SER A 10 -15.50 -11.62 -2.71
N GLY A 11 -15.64 -12.89 -3.09
CA GLY A 11 -16.01 -13.24 -4.46
C GLY A 11 -17.52 -13.34 -4.60
N SER A 12 -18.04 -12.85 -5.73
CA SER A 12 -19.46 -12.95 -6.10
C SER A 12 -19.97 -14.40 -6.22
N THR A 13 -19.08 -15.38 -6.35
CA THR A 13 -19.39 -16.81 -6.46
C THR A 13 -19.28 -17.55 -5.12
N GLY A 14 -19.14 -16.83 -4.00
CA GLY A 14 -18.99 -17.40 -2.66
C GLY A 14 -17.56 -17.79 -2.27
N ASN A 15 -16.63 -17.86 -3.24
CA ASN A 15 -15.22 -18.15 -2.99
C ASN A 15 -14.39 -16.86 -3.03
N PRO A 16 -13.53 -16.58 -2.02
CA PRO A 16 -12.65 -15.41 -2.03
C PRO A 16 -11.72 -15.37 -3.25
N LYS A 17 -11.44 -14.16 -3.75
CA LYS A 17 -10.54 -13.93 -4.88
C LYS A 17 -9.27 -13.24 -4.40
N GLY A 18 -8.11 -13.79 -4.75
CA GLY A 18 -6.82 -13.17 -4.48
C GLY A 18 -6.50 -12.08 -5.50
N VAL A 19 -6.22 -10.87 -5.03
CA VAL A 19 -5.73 -9.76 -5.85
C VAL A 19 -4.21 -9.76 -5.74
N LEU A 20 -3.54 -10.11 -6.85
CA LEU A 20 -2.09 -10.25 -6.94
C LEU A 20 -1.47 -8.92 -7.37
N ILE A 21 -0.67 -8.31 -6.50
CA ILE A 21 -0.02 -7.03 -6.79
C ILE A 21 1.49 -7.24 -6.90
N GLN A 22 2.08 -6.68 -7.95
CA GLN A 22 3.50 -6.75 -8.23
C GLN A 22 4.28 -5.62 -7.53
N HIS A 23 5.57 -5.84 -7.29
CA HIS A 23 6.44 -4.84 -6.64
C HIS A 23 6.46 -3.48 -7.34
N HIS A 24 6.43 -3.45 -8.68
CA HIS A 24 6.44 -2.17 -9.41
C HIS A 24 5.19 -1.33 -9.16
N SER A 25 4.03 -1.95 -8.91
CA SER A 25 2.80 -1.23 -8.54
C SER A 25 2.92 -0.57 -7.17
N VAL A 26 3.61 -1.22 -6.21
CA VAL A 26 3.89 -0.63 -4.89
C VAL A 26 4.86 0.54 -5.01
N LEU A 27 5.88 0.42 -5.86
CA LEU A 27 6.80 1.53 -6.15
C LEU A 27 6.10 2.70 -6.84
N ASN A 28 5.15 2.41 -7.75
CA ASN A 28 4.33 3.44 -8.37
C ASN A 28 3.48 4.20 -7.34
N LEU A 29 2.87 3.48 -6.38
CA LEU A 29 2.19 4.12 -5.24
C LEU A 29 3.17 5.01 -4.45
N SER A 30 4.36 4.50 -4.13
CA SER A 30 5.37 5.27 -3.40
C SER A 30 5.77 6.56 -4.13
N HIS A 31 6.04 6.50 -5.43
CA HIS A 31 6.36 7.69 -6.22
C HIS A 31 5.18 8.67 -6.28
N GLY A 32 3.95 8.16 -6.38
CA GLY A 32 2.74 8.98 -6.33
C GLY A 32 2.60 9.73 -5.02
N LEU A 33 2.79 9.05 -3.88
CA LEU A 33 2.75 9.69 -2.55
C LEU A 33 3.83 10.77 -2.41
N GLN A 34 5.06 10.45 -2.81
CA GLN A 34 6.16 11.42 -2.76
C GLN A 34 5.87 12.66 -3.61
N LYS A 35 5.34 12.46 -4.82
CA LYS A 35 5.07 13.54 -5.77
C LYS A 35 3.85 14.39 -5.39
N GLU A 36 2.78 13.77 -4.91
CA GLU A 36 1.48 14.46 -4.75
C GLU A 36 1.18 14.85 -3.30
N VAL A 37 1.78 14.17 -2.32
CA VAL A 37 1.51 14.39 -0.88
C VAL A 37 2.70 15.03 -0.18
N PHE A 38 3.92 14.60 -0.50
CA PHE A 38 5.15 15.03 0.16
C PHE A 38 6.05 15.91 -0.72
N GLU A 39 5.47 16.55 -1.75
CA GLU A 39 6.21 17.31 -2.76
C GLU A 39 7.18 18.34 -2.17
N HIS A 40 6.76 19.00 -1.09
CA HIS A 40 7.48 20.12 -0.50
C HIS A 40 8.38 19.72 0.67
N GLU A 41 8.04 18.66 1.41
CA GLU A 41 8.85 18.14 2.51
C GLU A 41 8.34 16.75 2.95
N ILE A 42 9.27 15.81 3.19
CA ILE A 42 8.99 14.63 4.00
C ILE A 42 9.40 15.00 5.44
N PRO A 43 8.47 14.99 6.41
CA PRO A 43 8.81 15.26 7.80
C PRO A 43 9.87 14.27 8.30
N SER A 44 11.00 14.78 8.77
CA SER A 44 12.12 13.99 9.32
C SER A 44 11.75 13.11 10.52
N ASN A 45 10.57 13.30 11.12
CA ASN A 45 10.01 12.51 12.22
C ASN A 45 8.52 12.24 11.98
N MET A 46 8.17 11.67 10.83
CA MET A 46 6.78 11.33 10.53
C MET A 46 6.27 10.23 11.47
N HIS A 47 5.11 10.47 12.10
CA HIS A 47 4.36 9.45 12.82
C HIS A 47 3.21 8.94 11.95
N VAL A 48 3.25 7.64 11.61
CA VAL A 48 2.24 7.02 10.76
C VAL A 48 1.32 6.14 11.61
N GLY A 49 0.02 6.38 11.53
CA GLY A 49 -0.99 5.52 12.14
C GLY A 49 -1.25 4.28 11.30
N LEU A 50 -1.03 3.09 11.87
CA LEU A 50 -1.39 1.80 11.25
C LEU A 50 -2.78 1.38 11.72
N ASN A 51 -3.82 2.05 11.20
CA ASN A 51 -5.21 1.81 11.61
C ASN A 51 -5.97 0.88 10.65
N ALA A 52 -5.48 0.71 9.43
CA ALA A 52 -6.04 -0.24 8.48
C ALA A 52 -5.59 -1.65 8.86
N SER A 53 -6.51 -2.61 8.85
CA SER A 53 -6.15 -4.02 8.96
C SER A 53 -5.19 -4.40 7.82
N ILE A 54 -4.17 -5.22 8.13
CA ILE A 54 -3.20 -5.71 7.13
C ILE A 54 -3.86 -6.53 6.00
N ALA A 55 -5.11 -6.98 6.20
CA ALA A 55 -5.90 -7.64 5.17
C ALA A 55 -6.56 -6.67 4.17
N PHE A 56 -6.41 -5.35 4.35
CA PHE A 56 -6.89 -4.32 3.42
C PHE A 56 -5.71 -3.58 2.78
N ASP A 57 -5.86 -3.21 1.51
CA ASP A 57 -4.83 -2.55 0.70
C ASP A 57 -4.40 -1.18 1.23
N ALA A 58 -5.31 -0.45 1.91
CA ALA A 58 -5.01 0.80 2.60
C ALA A 58 -3.83 0.67 3.60
N SER A 59 -3.62 -0.52 4.18
CA SER A 59 -2.47 -0.77 5.06
C SER A 59 -1.13 -0.68 4.34
N ILE A 60 -1.08 -0.99 3.03
CA ILE A 60 0.16 -0.93 2.23
C ILE A 60 0.64 0.51 2.08
N GLN A 61 -0.29 1.46 1.88
CA GLN A 61 0.06 2.88 1.88
C GLN A 61 0.68 3.31 3.22
N GLN A 62 0.10 2.86 4.33
CA GLN A 62 0.58 3.18 5.68
C GLN A 62 1.95 2.58 5.96
N LEU A 63 2.18 1.34 5.55
CA LEU A 63 3.50 0.70 5.63
C LEU A 63 4.52 1.41 4.74
N GLN A 64 4.14 1.85 3.54
CA GLN A 64 5.04 2.59 2.65
C GLN A 64 5.47 3.93 3.25
N MET A 65 4.55 4.63 3.94
CA MET A 65 4.87 5.90 4.60
C MET A 65 5.83 5.75 5.78
N LEU A 66 5.98 4.56 6.38
CA LEU A 66 7.01 4.30 7.40
C LEU A 66 8.43 4.24 6.83
N LEU A 67 8.58 4.14 5.51
CA LEU A 67 9.87 4.08 4.83
C LEU A 67 10.36 5.46 4.38
N TYR A 68 9.57 6.51 4.62
CA TYR A 68 9.93 7.91 4.40
C TYR A 68 10.52 8.50 5.66
#